data_AF-A0A929L4U0-F1
#
_entry.id   AF-A0A929L4U0-F1
#
_cell.length_a   1.000
_cell.length_b   1.000
_cell.length_c   1.000
_cell.angle_alpha   90.00
_cell.angle_beta   90.00
_cell.angle_gamma   90.00
#
_symmetry.space_group_name_H-M   'P 1'
#
loop_
_entity.id
_entity.type
_entity.pdbx_description
1 polymer ?
#
loop_
_entity_poly.entity_id
_entity_poly.type
_entity_poly.pdbx_seq_one_letter_code
_entity_poly.pdbx_strand_id
1 'polypeptide(L)'
;MTKLCRKRSSPIASGRPATWASGIIYAVGSCNFLFDRSQPIHMTGQEIAEGIGLSKSTISNKAAEIKKLLKMSQWSSEWVLPSKQEDNPLIWMVSVNGFVMDARSLPLEDQRVCFQKGLIPYVPALKDMLK
;
A
#
# COMPACT_ATOMS: atom_id res chain seq x y z
N MET A 1 12.86 -0.57 -1.37
CA MET A 1 13.88 -1.60 -1.03
C MET A 1 14.79 -1.19 0.12
N THR A 2 15.20 0.08 0.22
CA THR A 2 16.08 0.61 1.28
C THR A 2 15.63 0.30 2.71
N LYS A 3 14.31 0.29 3.01
CA LYS A 3 13.76 -0.09 4.33
C LYS A 3 14.14 -1.53 4.75
N LEU A 4 14.21 -2.47 3.81
CA LEU A 4 14.55 -3.88 4.10
C LEU A 4 16.06 -4.09 4.17
N CYS A 5 16.83 -3.44 3.30
CA CYS A 5 18.29 -3.59 3.24
C CYS A 5 19.03 -3.05 4.49
N ARG A 6 18.42 -2.15 5.27
CA ARG A 6 19.05 -1.51 6.44
C ARG A 6 18.89 -2.30 7.75
N LYS A 7 18.26 -3.49 7.73
CA LYS A 7 18.06 -4.30 8.94
C LYS A 7 19.31 -5.14 9.25
N ARG A 8 19.70 -5.22 10.54
CA ARG A 8 20.97 -5.85 11.01
C ARG A 8 21.11 -7.35 10.67
N SER A 9 20.01 -8.01 10.32
CA SER A 9 19.95 -9.21 9.48
C SER A 9 18.97 -8.93 8.35
N SER A 10 19.50 -8.53 7.18
CA SER A 10 18.64 -8.13 6.06
C SER A 10 17.81 -9.33 5.61
N PRO A 11 16.47 -9.30 5.71
CA PRO A 11 15.64 -10.43 5.29
C PRO A 11 15.83 -10.76 3.82
N ILE A 12 16.22 -9.77 3.00
CA ILE A 12 16.50 -9.94 1.58
C ILE A 12 17.71 -10.85 1.34
N ALA A 13 18.65 -10.93 2.29
CA ALA A 13 19.81 -11.81 2.17
C ALA A 13 19.45 -13.30 2.27
N SER A 14 18.25 -13.63 2.77
CA SER A 14 17.72 -14.99 2.80
C SER A 14 16.54 -15.15 1.83
N GLY A 15 16.57 -16.24 1.06
CA GLY A 15 15.51 -16.58 0.10
C GLY A 15 15.83 -16.26 -1.36
N ARG A 16 15.10 -16.90 -2.28
CA ARG A 16 15.32 -16.77 -3.73
C ARG A 16 14.83 -15.41 -4.25
N PRO A 17 15.55 -14.73 -5.16
CA PRO A 17 15.12 -13.46 -5.74
C PRO A 17 13.72 -13.49 -6.36
N ALA A 18 13.35 -14.58 -7.06
CA ALA A 18 12.02 -14.76 -7.65
C ALA A 18 10.91 -14.76 -6.58
N THR A 19 11.17 -15.34 -5.41
CA THR A 19 10.22 -15.35 -4.28
C THR A 19 10.05 -13.94 -3.72
N TRP A 20 11.13 -13.17 -3.59
CA TRP A 20 11.07 -11.76 -3.17
C TRP A 20 10.31 -10.89 -4.18
N ALA A 21 10.63 -11.01 -5.46
CA ALA A 21 9.97 -10.24 -6.52
C ALA A 21 8.46 -10.53 -6.57
N SER A 22 8.07 -11.80 -6.60
CA SER A 22 6.65 -12.20 -6.59
C SER A 22 5.91 -11.73 -5.34
N GLY A 23 6.53 -11.85 -4.17
CA GLY A 23 5.94 -11.36 -2.92
C GLY A 23 5.75 -9.85 -2.90
N ILE A 24 6.69 -9.07 -3.47
CA ILE A 24 6.58 -7.61 -3.58
C ILE A 24 5.44 -7.25 -4.54
N ILE A 25 5.39 -7.85 -5.72
CA ILE A 25 4.33 -7.62 -6.73
C ILE A 25 2.96 -7.90 -6.10
N TYR A 26 2.82 -9.04 -5.43
CA TYR A 26 1.56 -9.41 -4.77
C TYR A 26 1.19 -8.43 -3.66
N ALA A 27 2.16 -8.04 -2.81
CA ALA A 27 1.90 -7.13 -1.70
C ALA A 27 1.47 -5.73 -2.19
N VAL A 28 2.20 -5.14 -3.13
CA VAL A 28 1.87 -3.83 -3.71
C VAL A 28 0.57 -3.91 -4.52
N GLY A 29 0.40 -4.94 -5.34
CA GLY A 29 -0.82 -5.17 -6.11
C GLY A 29 -2.06 -5.24 -5.22
N SER A 30 -1.95 -5.89 -4.05
CA SER A 30 -3.06 -5.94 -3.09
C SER A 30 -3.47 -4.58 -2.53
N CYS A 31 -2.51 -3.67 -2.31
CA CYS A 31 -2.80 -2.30 -1.85
C CYS A 31 -3.42 -1.44 -2.96
N ASN A 32 -3.34 -1.89 -4.22
CA ASN A 32 -3.80 -1.19 -5.41
C ASN A 32 -4.90 -1.94 -6.15
N PHE A 33 -5.67 -2.79 -5.43
CA PHE A 33 -6.83 -3.51 -5.96
C PHE A 33 -6.55 -4.40 -7.18
N LEU A 34 -5.32 -4.88 -7.38
CA LEU A 34 -4.95 -5.72 -8.52
C LEU A 34 -5.80 -7.00 -8.62
N PHE A 35 -6.29 -7.51 -7.48
CA PHE A 35 -7.10 -8.73 -7.42
C PHE A 35 -8.61 -8.50 -7.65
N ASP A 36 -9.03 -7.24 -7.81
CA ASP A 36 -10.41 -6.87 -8.08
C ASP A 36 -10.65 -6.84 -9.59
N ARG A 37 -11.50 -7.75 -10.08
CA ARG A 37 -11.82 -7.89 -11.51
C ARG A 37 -12.57 -6.69 -12.10
N SER A 38 -13.12 -5.81 -11.27
CA SER A 38 -13.73 -4.57 -11.73
C SER A 38 -12.70 -3.52 -12.17
N GLN A 39 -11.43 -3.68 -11.78
CA GLN A 39 -10.37 -2.76 -12.18
C GLN A 39 -9.96 -2.97 -13.65
N PRO A 40 -9.59 -1.90 -14.38
CA PRO A 40 -9.14 -2.01 -15.77
C PRO A 40 -7.83 -2.81 -15.91
N ILE A 41 -7.00 -2.79 -14.87
CA ILE A 41 -5.80 -3.62 -14.74
C ILE A 41 -6.04 -4.54 -13.55
N HIS A 42 -6.26 -5.82 -13.82
CA HIS A 42 -6.46 -6.83 -12.79
C HIS A 42 -5.70 -8.11 -13.15
N MET A 43 -5.31 -8.86 -12.12
CA MET A 43 -4.63 -10.14 -12.23
C MET A 43 -4.83 -10.91 -10.94
N THR A 44 -5.12 -12.20 -11.03
CA THR A 44 -5.24 -13.08 -9.88
C THR A 44 -3.88 -13.46 -9.32
N GLY A 45 -3.84 -13.85 -8.05
CA GLY A 45 -2.63 -14.43 -7.47
C GLY A 45 -2.14 -15.70 -8.18
N GLN A 46 -3.02 -16.43 -8.87
CA GLN A 46 -2.64 -17.62 -9.62
C GLN A 46 -1.85 -17.25 -10.89
N GLU A 47 -2.34 -16.26 -11.66
CA GLU A 47 -1.65 -15.78 -12.87
C GLU A 47 -0.27 -15.20 -12.54
N ILE A 48 -0.13 -14.47 -11.43
CA ILE A 48 1.19 -14.01 -10.95
C ILE A 48 2.11 -15.20 -10.65
N ALA A 49 1.59 -16.24 -10.01
CA ALA A 49 2.37 -17.42 -9.63
C ALA A 49 2.88 -18.17 -10.87
N GLU A 50 1.99 -18.38 -11.84
CA GLU A 50 2.28 -19.04 -13.12
C GLU A 50 3.31 -18.27 -13.94
N GLY A 51 3.15 -16.94 -14.09
CA GLY A 51 4.09 -16.11 -14.83
C GLY A 51 5.52 -16.08 -14.27
N ILE A 52 5.69 -16.42 -12.99
CA ILE A 52 7.00 -16.46 -12.30
C ILE A 52 7.50 -17.90 -12.13
N GLY A 53 6.66 -18.91 -12.35
CA GLY A 53 7.00 -20.32 -12.14
C GLY A 53 7.08 -20.72 -10.67
N LEU A 54 6.25 -20.12 -9.81
CA LEU A 54 6.16 -20.43 -8.37
C LEU A 54 4.76 -20.90 -7.99
N SER A 55 4.61 -21.51 -6.81
CA SER A 55 3.29 -21.85 -6.30
C SER A 55 2.58 -20.62 -5.71
N LYS A 56 1.26 -20.56 -5.85
CA LYS A 56 0.43 -19.50 -5.27
C LYS A 56 0.64 -19.34 -3.75
N SER A 57 0.82 -20.44 -3.03
CA SER A 57 1.09 -20.42 -1.59
C SER A 57 2.46 -19.79 -1.25
N THR A 58 3.47 -20.03 -2.09
CA THR A 58 4.82 -19.45 -1.91
C THR A 58 4.76 -17.93 -2.02
N ILE A 59 4.09 -17.42 -3.06
CA ILE A 59 4.01 -15.97 -3.29
C ILE A 59 3.13 -15.28 -2.24
N SER A 60 2.00 -15.88 -1.83
CA SER A 60 1.10 -15.28 -0.84
C SER A 60 1.72 -15.25 0.54
N ASN A 61 2.43 -16.32 0.94
CA ASN A 61 3.15 -16.37 2.22
C ASN A 61 4.27 -15.33 2.27
N LYS A 62 5.06 -15.20 1.17
CA LYS A 62 6.09 -14.16 1.11
C LYS A 62 5.49 -12.76 1.13
N ALA A 63 4.36 -12.53 0.44
CA ALA A 63 3.66 -11.26 0.48
C ALA A 63 3.19 -10.90 1.90
N ALA A 64 2.65 -11.87 2.65
CA ALA A 64 2.25 -11.67 4.05
C ALA A 64 3.45 -11.30 4.94
N GLU A 65 4.59 -11.96 4.76
CA GLU A 65 5.85 -11.62 5.45
C GLU A 65 6.29 -10.19 5.13
N ILE A 66 6.30 -9.80 3.84
CA ILE A 66 6.67 -8.46 3.39
C ILE A 66 5.74 -7.41 4.01
N LYS A 67 4.42 -7.62 3.93
CA LYS A 67 3.43 -6.72 4.52
C LYS A 67 3.67 -6.52 6.01
N LYS A 68 3.94 -7.61 6.75
CA LYS A 68 4.26 -7.54 8.18
C LYS A 68 5.57 -6.79 8.43
N LEU A 69 6.63 -7.09 7.67
CA LEU A 69 7.95 -6.46 7.81
C LEU A 69 7.90 -4.95 7.55
N LEU A 70 7.12 -4.54 6.55
CA LEU A 70 6.99 -3.15 6.13
C LEU A 70 5.80 -2.43 6.76
N LYS A 71 5.02 -3.11 7.62
CA LYS A 71 3.78 -2.62 8.21
C LYS A 71 2.78 -2.10 7.16
N MET A 72 2.74 -2.75 6.00
CA MET A 72 1.81 -2.40 4.93
C MET A 72 0.38 -2.69 5.38
N SER A 73 -0.50 -1.72 5.17
CA SER A 73 -1.95 -1.89 5.30
C SER A 73 -2.64 -1.30 4.08
N GLN A 74 -3.89 -1.70 3.84
CA GLN A 74 -4.75 -1.08 2.82
C GLN A 74 -5.03 0.41 3.11
N TRP A 75 -4.79 0.85 4.34
CA TRP A 75 -4.92 2.23 4.82
C TRP A 75 -3.62 3.05 4.62
N SER A 76 -2.52 2.38 4.25
CA SER A 76 -1.21 3.02 4.13
C SER A 76 -1.05 3.67 2.76
N SER A 77 -1.19 5.00 2.73
CA SER A 77 -1.04 5.78 1.49
C SER A 77 0.33 5.63 0.82
N GLU A 78 1.38 5.28 1.58
CA GLU A 78 2.74 5.05 1.06
C GLU A 78 2.87 3.88 0.07
N TRP A 79 1.90 2.96 0.03
CA TRP A 79 1.90 1.81 -0.89
C TRP A 79 0.85 1.92 -2.00
N VAL A 80 0.13 3.03 -2.05
CA VAL A 80 -0.89 3.31 -3.07
C VAL A 80 -0.30 4.18 -4.17
N LEU A 81 -0.57 3.81 -5.43
CA LEU A 81 -0.16 4.59 -6.59
C LEU A 81 -0.71 6.02 -6.49
N PRO A 82 0.10 7.07 -6.78
CA PRO A 82 -0.37 8.46 -6.72
C PRO A 82 -1.65 8.71 -7.53
N SER A 83 -1.77 8.10 -8.71
CA SER A 83 -2.96 8.18 -9.57
C SER A 83 -4.21 7.52 -9.00
N LYS A 84 -4.08 6.68 -7.98
CA LYS A 84 -5.18 5.99 -7.30
C LYS A 84 -5.47 6.56 -5.91
N GLN A 85 -4.68 7.54 -5.44
CA GLN A 85 -4.85 8.08 -4.10
C GLN A 85 -6.19 8.82 -3.94
N GLU A 86 -6.63 9.58 -4.94
CA GLU A 86 -7.91 10.31 -4.87
C GLU A 86 -9.11 9.38 -4.81
N ASP A 87 -9.10 8.31 -5.62
CA ASP A 87 -10.21 7.38 -5.74
C ASP A 87 -10.23 6.31 -4.63
N ASN A 88 -9.16 6.19 -3.83
CA ASN A 88 -9.07 5.18 -2.79
C ASN A 88 -9.74 5.69 -1.50
N PRO A 89 -10.95 5.22 -1.15
CA PRO A 89 -11.66 5.73 0.01
C PRO A 89 -10.97 5.39 1.33
N LEU A 90 -10.18 4.31 1.38
CA LEU A 90 -9.62 3.82 2.64
C LEU A 90 -8.52 4.75 3.16
N ILE A 91 -7.61 5.22 2.30
CA ILE A 91 -6.45 6.00 2.76
C ILE A 91 -6.80 7.41 3.28
N TRP A 92 -8.05 7.84 3.15
CA TRP A 92 -8.55 9.12 3.66
C TRP A 92 -9.35 8.98 4.96
N MET A 93 -9.68 7.76 5.38
CA MET A 93 -10.46 7.56 6.60
C MET A 93 -9.59 7.74 7.84
N VAL A 94 -9.96 8.69 8.70
CA VAL A 94 -9.29 9.00 9.95
C VAL A 94 -10.27 8.95 11.12
N SER A 95 -9.78 8.65 12.32
CA SER A 95 -10.60 8.72 13.54
C SER A 95 -10.45 10.09 14.19
N VAL A 96 -11.56 10.82 14.28
CA VAL A 96 -11.66 12.13 14.94
C VAL A 96 -12.68 11.99 16.07
N ASN A 97 -12.22 12.12 17.32
CA ASN A 97 -13.05 11.98 18.52
C ASN A 97 -13.86 10.66 18.56
N GLY A 98 -13.29 9.57 18.04
CA GLY A 98 -13.94 8.26 18.00
C GLY A 98 -14.82 8.02 16.78
N PHE A 99 -15.02 9.01 15.91
CA PHE A 99 -15.78 8.88 14.67
C PHE A 99 -14.84 8.70 13.48
N VAL A 100 -15.16 7.74 12.62
CA VAL A 100 -14.44 7.50 11.37
C VAL A 100 -14.97 8.47 10.31
N MET A 101 -14.12 9.40 9.87
CA MET A 101 -14.46 10.46 8.92
C MET A 101 -13.50 10.48 7.74
N ASP A 102 -13.99 10.95 6.60
CA ASP A 102 -13.13 11.21 5.45
C ASP A 102 -12.38 12.52 5.66
N ALA A 103 -11.04 12.45 5.74
CA ALA A 103 -10.18 13.58 5.99
C ALA A 103 -10.33 14.71 4.96
N ARG A 104 -10.77 14.41 3.73
CA ARG A 104 -10.98 15.42 2.67
C ARG A 104 -12.13 16.38 2.98
N SER A 105 -13.05 15.95 3.84
CA SER A 105 -14.19 16.74 4.30
C SER A 105 -13.89 17.57 5.55
N LEU A 106 -12.74 17.35 6.19
CA LEU A 106 -12.37 18.06 7.41
C LEU A 106 -11.93 19.50 7.12
N PRO A 107 -12.00 20.42 8.11
CA PRO A 107 -11.41 21.75 8.01
C PRO A 107 -9.91 21.71 7.67
N LEU A 108 -9.39 22.77 7.03
CA LEU A 108 -7.98 22.87 6.60
C LEU A 108 -7.00 22.58 7.74
N GLU A 109 -7.21 23.13 8.92
CA GLU A 109 -6.30 22.92 10.06
C GLU A 109 -6.27 21.44 10.50
N ASP A 110 -7.41 20.76 10.51
CA ASP A 110 -7.48 19.34 10.83
C ASP A 110 -6.83 18.48 9.75
N GLN A 111 -6.99 18.85 8.47
CA GLN A 111 -6.26 18.21 7.37
C GLN A 111 -4.73 18.35 7.55
N ARG A 112 -4.25 19.53 7.93
CA ARG A 112 -2.82 19.78 8.21
C ARG A 112 -2.33 18.92 9.37
N VAL A 113 -3.10 18.80 10.45
CA VAL A 113 -2.78 17.92 11.57
C VAL A 113 -2.73 16.45 11.14
N CYS A 114 -3.70 15.99 10.35
CA CYS A 114 -3.72 14.63 9.81
C CYS A 114 -2.48 14.35 8.96
N PHE A 115 -2.09 15.31 8.10
CA PHE A 115 -0.90 15.20 7.27
C PHE A 115 0.38 15.16 8.11
N GLN A 116 0.54 16.04 9.10
CA GLN A 116 1.69 16.04 10.02
C GLN A 116 1.84 14.73 10.79
N LYS A 117 0.70 14.10 11.14
CA LYS A 117 0.67 12.78 11.79
C LYS A 117 0.88 11.60 10.83
N GLY A 118 1.01 11.86 9.52
CA GLY A 118 1.16 10.84 8.48
C GLY A 118 -0.09 10.01 8.23
N LEU A 119 -1.27 10.52 8.61
CA LEU A 119 -2.55 9.82 8.45
C LEU A 119 -3.13 9.95 7.03
N ILE A 120 -2.76 11.01 6.31
CA ILE A 120 -3.15 11.27 4.92
C ILE A 120 -1.92 11.60 4.07
N PRO A 121 -1.93 11.34 2.75
CA PRO A 121 -0.74 11.51 1.92
C PRO A 121 -0.35 12.97 1.65
N TYR A 122 -1.32 13.89 1.68
CA TYR A 122 -1.13 15.33 1.48
C TYR A 122 -2.33 16.09 2.05
N VAL A 123 -2.24 17.42 2.10
CA VAL A 123 -3.37 18.29 2.51
C VAL A 123 -4.25 18.57 1.28
N PRO A 124 -5.45 17.99 1.17
CA PRO A 124 -6.22 18.05 -0.07
C PRO A 124 -6.69 19.47 -0.41
N ALA A 125 -7.03 20.29 0.58
CA ALA A 125 -7.39 21.69 0.36
C ALA A 125 -6.27 22.56 -0.25
N LEU A 126 -5.00 22.11 -0.20
CA LEU A 126 -3.85 22.84 -0.76
C LEU A 126 -3.38 22.28 -2.11
N LYS A 127 -4.00 21.21 -2.61
CA LYS A 127 -3.54 20.51 -3.82
C LYS A 127 -3.60 21.40 -5.07
N ASP A 128 -4.66 22.19 -5.22
CA ASP A 128 -4.88 23.04 -6.41
C ASP A 128 -4.18 24.41 -6.31
N MET A 129 -3.63 24.77 -5.14
CA MET A 129 -2.84 26.01 -4.98
C MET A 129 -1.40 25.87 -5.50
N LEU A 130 -0.99 24.67 -5.92
CA LEU A 130 0.36 24.32 -6.37
C LEU A 130 0.42 23.96 -7.87
N LYS A 131 -0.67 24.17 -8.61
CA LYS A 131 -0.72 24.09 -10.08
C LYS A 131 -0.49 25.47 -10.68
#